data_AF-A0A933UDE6-F1
#
_entry.id   AF-A0A933UDE6-F1
#
_cell.length_a   1.000
_cell.length_b   1.000
_cell.length_c   1.000
_cell.angle_alpha   90.00
_cell.angle_beta   90.00
_cell.angle_gamma   90.00
#
_symmetry.space_group_name_H-M   'P 1'
#
loop_
_entity.id
_entity.type
_entity.pdbx_description
1 polymer ?
#
loop_
_entity_poly.entity_id
_entity_poly.type
_entity_poly.pdbx_seq_one_letter_code
_entity_poly.pdbx_strand_id
1 'polypeptide(L)'
;MILEISDLVAIQDSALRNFDERVSKADAKREDIEREASRLESQLEQLYSLSALMARREPDVTKTAELWGRLVRICDVFAARLFQLSQQHAWGTAAYDRILDIRSAAEELRALHTP
;
A
#
# COMPACT_ATOMS: atom_id res chain seq x y z
N MET A 1 20.14 10.41 -4.14
CA MET A 1 19.09 9.74 -4.94
C MET A 1 17.81 10.52 -4.75
N ILE A 2 17.21 10.99 -5.84
CA ILE A 2 15.89 11.64 -5.82
C ILE A 2 14.90 10.51 -6.10
N LEU A 3 13.95 10.29 -5.19
CA LEU A 3 12.85 9.34 -5.39
C LEU A 3 11.76 10.05 -6.19
N GLU A 4 11.21 9.37 -7.18
CA GLU A 4 10.14 9.86 -8.04
C GLU A 4 8.85 9.04 -7.86
N ILE A 5 7.73 9.56 -8.35
CA ILE A 5 6.43 8.86 -8.31
C ILE A 5 6.51 7.50 -9.04
N SER A 6 7.31 7.43 -10.11
CA SER A 6 7.59 6.20 -10.87
C SER A 6 8.23 5.11 -9.99
N ASP A 7 9.08 5.48 -9.04
CA ASP A 7 9.71 4.53 -8.11
C ASP A 7 8.66 3.89 -7.20
N LEU A 8 7.66 4.64 -6.75
CA LEU A 8 6.56 4.10 -5.94
C LEU A 8 5.75 3.05 -6.71
N VAL A 9 5.57 3.25 -8.01
CA VAL A 9 4.91 2.26 -8.89
C VAL A 9 5.75 1.00 -9.01
N ALA A 10 7.06 1.14 -9.25
CA ALA A 10 7.95 -0.01 -9.36
C ALA A 10 8.00 -0.82 -8.06
N ILE A 11 7.99 -0.14 -6.90
CA ILE A 11 7.93 -0.79 -5.58
C ILE A 11 6.58 -1.48 -5.39
N GLN A 12 5.46 -0.85 -5.75
CA GLN A 12 4.12 -1.45 -5.73
C GLN A 12 4.10 -2.75 -6.54
N ASP A 13 4.54 -2.72 -7.79
CA ASP A 13 4.49 -3.87 -8.70
C ASP A 13 5.37 -5.02 -8.19
N SER A 14 6.57 -4.70 -7.68
CA SER A 14 7.46 -5.68 -7.05
C SER A 14 6.84 -6.28 -5.79
N ALA A 15 6.20 -5.46 -4.94
CA ALA A 15 5.55 -5.94 -3.72
C ALA A 15 4.42 -6.91 -4.03
N LEU A 16 3.55 -6.58 -5.00
CA LEU A 16 2.42 -7.42 -5.42
C LEU A 16 2.90 -8.73 -6.06
N ARG A 17 3.86 -8.67 -6.98
CA ARG A 17 4.42 -9.88 -7.59
C ARG A 17 4.99 -10.82 -6.53
N ASN A 18 5.80 -10.28 -5.62
CA ASN A 18 6.42 -11.09 -4.58
C ASN A 18 5.39 -11.62 -3.57
N PHE A 19 4.31 -10.87 -3.32
CA PHE A 19 3.20 -11.33 -2.50
C PHE A 19 2.48 -12.52 -3.15
N ASP A 20 2.15 -12.42 -4.43
CA ASP A 20 1.50 -13.51 -5.18
C ASP A 20 2.34 -14.77 -5.24
N GLU A 21 3.66 -14.61 -5.46
CA GLU A 21 4.60 -15.72 -5.43
C GLU A 21 4.70 -16.39 -4.05
N ARG A 22 4.58 -15.63 -2.95
CA ARG A 22 4.64 -16.19 -1.59
C ARG A 22 3.33 -16.83 -1.19
N VAL A 23 2.19 -16.20 -1.47
CA VAL A 23 0.86 -16.75 -1.21
C VAL A 23 0.64 -18.05 -1.98
N SER A 24 1.07 -18.13 -3.24
CA SER A 24 0.97 -19.39 -4.02
C SER A 24 1.85 -20.52 -3.50
N LYS A 25 2.90 -20.20 -2.73
CA LYS A 25 3.80 -21.18 -2.08
C LYS A 25 3.44 -21.44 -0.61
N ALA A 26 2.61 -20.59 -0.01
CA ALA A 26 2.18 -20.74 1.36
C ALA A 26 1.32 -21.99 1.51
N ASP A 27 1.44 -22.67 2.65
CA ASP A 27 0.46 -23.68 3.03
C ASP A 27 -0.89 -22.97 3.20
N ALA A 28 -2.01 -23.63 2.88
CA ALA A 28 -3.35 -23.03 3.00
C ALA A 28 -3.77 -22.83 4.49
N LYS A 29 -2.81 -22.93 5.40
CA LYS A 29 -2.95 -22.61 6.81
C LYS A 29 -3.14 -21.11 6.96
N ARG A 30 -4.13 -20.77 7.79
CA ARG A 30 -4.49 -19.41 8.13
C ARG A 30 -3.29 -18.56 8.54
N GLU A 31 -2.41 -19.08 9.38
CA GLU A 31 -1.26 -18.34 9.93
C GLU A 31 -0.24 -17.93 8.86
N ASP A 32 -0.03 -18.77 7.84
CA ASP A 32 0.90 -18.49 6.75
C ASP A 32 0.33 -17.41 5.82
N ILE A 33 -0.98 -17.48 5.54
CA ILE A 33 -1.70 -16.44 4.79
C ILE A 33 -1.72 -15.11 5.54
N GLU A 34 -2.01 -15.13 6.84
CA GLU A 34 -1.98 -13.92 7.69
C GLU A 34 -0.59 -13.29 7.73
N ARG A 35 0.47 -14.10 7.80
CA ARG A 35 1.86 -13.60 7.75
C ARG A 35 2.15 -12.87 6.46
N GLU A 36 1.74 -13.42 5.32
CA GLU A 36 1.96 -12.77 4.02
C GLU A 36 1.14 -11.49 3.87
N ALA A 37 -0.07 -11.45 4.42
CA ALA A 37 -0.89 -10.24 4.45
C ALA A 37 -0.25 -9.14 5.31
N SER A 38 0.22 -9.46 6.53
CA SER A 38 0.94 -8.51 7.38
C SER A 38 2.23 -8.02 6.72
N ARG A 39 2.92 -8.88 5.97
CA ARG A 39 4.10 -8.47 5.22
C ARG A 39 3.77 -7.45 4.14
N LEU A 40 2.66 -7.64 3.41
CA LEU A 40 2.20 -6.70 2.40
C LEU A 40 1.79 -5.35 3.03
N GLU A 41 1.13 -5.39 4.18
CA GLU A 41 0.80 -4.20 4.98
C GLU A 41 2.06 -3.44 5.43
N SER A 42 3.05 -4.12 6.01
CA SER A 42 4.34 -3.50 6.37
C SER A 42 5.07 -2.86 5.17
N GLN A 43 4.91 -3.41 3.96
CA GLN A 43 5.45 -2.79 2.74
C GLN A 43 4.69 -1.50 2.37
N LEU A 44 3.38 -1.44 2.61
CA LEU A 44 2.60 -0.22 2.41
C LEU A 44 2.98 0.86 3.42
N GLU A 45 3.22 0.52 4.69
CA GLU A 45 3.69 1.47 5.71
C GLU A 45 5.02 2.13 5.31
N GLN A 46 5.93 1.36 4.69
CA GLN A 46 7.17 1.88 4.15
C GLN A 46 6.92 2.83 2.98
N LEU A 47 6.00 2.49 2.07
CA LEU A 47 5.59 3.37 0.96
C LEU A 47 4.95 4.67 1.46
N TYR A 48 4.15 4.61 2.53
CA TYR A 48 3.60 5.79 3.18
C TYR A 48 4.72 6.68 3.74
N SER A 49 5.66 6.08 4.47
CA SER A 49 6.80 6.81 5.05
C SER A 49 7.67 7.48 3.97
N LEU A 50 7.92 6.78 2.85
CA LEU A 50 8.63 7.33 1.70
C LEU A 50 7.87 8.47 1.05
N SER A 51 6.55 8.32 0.85
CA SER A 51 5.68 9.35 0.30
C SER A 51 5.67 10.59 1.19
N ALA A 52 5.60 10.44 2.51
CA ALA A 52 5.70 11.56 3.44
C ALA A 52 7.04 12.32 3.34
N LEU A 53 8.15 11.60 3.16
CA LEU A 53 9.46 12.21 2.97
C LEU A 53 9.57 12.96 1.64
N MET A 54 8.97 12.43 0.57
CA MET A 54 8.90 13.08 -0.74
C MET A 54 8.03 14.33 -0.69
N ALA A 55 6.83 14.23 -0.11
CA ALA A 55 5.89 15.35 0.06
C ALA A 55 6.53 16.53 0.81
N ARG A 56 7.26 16.25 1.90
CA ARG A 56 7.94 17.31 2.68
C ARG A 56 9.00 18.07 1.88
N ARG A 57 9.54 17.48 0.82
CA ARG A 57 10.59 18.08 -0.03
C ARG A 57 10.03 18.70 -1.31
N GLU A 58 8.76 18.49 -1.60
CA GLU A 58 8.10 18.97 -2.81
C GLU A 58 7.51 20.38 -2.56
N PRO A 59 8.05 21.44 -3.19
CA PRO A 59 7.51 22.79 -3.04
C PRO A 59 6.18 22.99 -3.76
N ASP A 60 5.85 22.16 -4.76
CA ASP A 60 4.60 22.26 -5.50
C ASP A 60 3.47 21.50 -4.80
N VAL A 61 2.48 22.24 -4.32
CA VAL A 61 1.28 21.70 -3.66
C VAL A 61 0.52 20.74 -4.58
N THR A 62 0.47 21.01 -5.89
CA THR A 62 -0.21 20.15 -6.87
C THR A 62 0.49 18.79 -6.97
N LYS A 63 1.83 18.79 -7.06
CA LYS A 63 2.62 17.55 -7.08
C LYS A 63 2.54 16.77 -5.77
N THR A 64 2.42 17.48 -4.65
CA THR A 64 2.17 16.86 -3.34
C THR A 64 0.82 16.16 -3.32
N ALA A 65 -0.24 16.76 -3.86
CA ALA A 65 -1.54 16.11 -4.01
C ALA A 65 -1.49 14.90 -4.95
N GLU A 66 -0.75 15.00 -6.07
CA GLU A 66 -0.55 13.86 -6.99
C GLU A 66 0.15 12.68 -6.32
N LEU A 67 1.16 12.97 -5.49
CA LEU A 67 1.90 11.97 -4.72
C LEU A 67 0.97 11.25 -3.73
N TRP A 68 0.19 11.98 -2.94
CA TRP A 68 -0.79 11.37 -2.03
C TRP A 68 -1.86 10.60 -2.79
N GLY A 69 -2.35 11.14 -3.91
CA GLY A 69 -3.27 10.43 -4.79
C GLY A 69 -2.67 9.16 -5.41
N ARG A 70 -1.36 9.11 -5.65
CA ARG A 70 -0.68 7.87 -6.03
C ARG A 70 -0.70 6.86 -4.88
N LEU A 71 -0.40 7.29 -3.66
CA LEU A 71 -0.42 6.40 -2.51
C LEU A 71 -1.81 5.83 -2.23
N VAL A 72 -2.87 6.64 -2.33
CA VAL A 72 -4.26 6.16 -2.21
C VAL A 72 -4.55 5.03 -3.20
N ARG A 73 -4.16 5.21 -4.48
CA ARG A 73 -4.32 4.16 -5.51
C ARG A 73 -3.50 2.91 -5.20
N ILE A 74 -2.31 3.03 -4.60
CA ILE A 74 -1.52 1.88 -4.15
C ILE A 74 -2.28 1.13 -3.05
N CYS A 75 -2.84 1.85 -2.07
CA CYS A 75 -3.64 1.27 -1.00
C CYS A 75 -4.85 0.51 -1.56
N ASP A 76 -5.56 1.09 -2.54
CA ASP A 76 -6.70 0.46 -3.22
C ASP A 76 -6.31 -0.89 -3.84
N VAL A 77 -5.17 -0.94 -4.52
CA VAL A 77 -4.69 -2.19 -5.15
C VAL A 77 -4.31 -3.24 -4.10
N PHE A 78 -3.63 -2.84 -3.02
CA PHE A 78 -3.27 -3.77 -1.94
C PHE A 78 -4.51 -4.30 -1.21
N ALA A 79 -5.45 -3.42 -0.88
CA ALA A 79 -6.73 -3.78 -0.27
C ALA A 79 -7.52 -4.74 -1.17
N ALA A 80 -7.66 -4.42 -2.46
CA ALA A 80 -8.34 -5.30 -3.41
C ALA A 80 -7.69 -6.69 -3.46
N ARG A 81 -6.36 -6.77 -3.40
CA ARG A 81 -5.66 -8.04 -3.42
C ARG A 81 -5.89 -8.87 -2.15
N LEU A 82 -5.84 -8.25 -0.98
CA LEU A 82 -6.16 -8.92 0.28
C LEU A 82 -7.63 -9.34 0.34
N PHE A 83 -8.55 -8.52 -0.18
CA PHE A 83 -9.96 -8.88 -0.26
C PHE A 83 -10.22 -10.07 -1.20
N GLN A 84 -9.48 -10.18 -2.31
CA GLN A 84 -9.54 -11.39 -3.15
C GLN A 84 -9.04 -12.62 -2.38
N LEU A 85 -7.98 -12.47 -1.59
CA LEU A 85 -7.43 -13.56 -0.81
C LEU A 85 -8.38 -14.02 0.30
N SER A 86 -9.12 -13.11 0.93
CA SER A 86 -10.12 -13.45 1.96
C SER A 86 -11.35 -14.17 1.42
N GLN A 87 -11.62 -14.08 0.12
CA GLN A 87 -12.64 -14.90 -0.52
C GLN A 87 -12.19 -16.36 -0.73
N GLN A 88 -10.88 -16.60 -0.77
CA GLN A 88 -10.29 -17.93 -1.02
C GLN A 88 -9.93 -18.67 0.28
N HIS A 89 -9.59 -17.91 1.32
CA HIS A 89 -9.16 -18.45 2.61
C HIS A 89 -9.87 -17.71 3.75
N ALA A 90 -10.22 -18.40 4.82
CA ALA A 90 -10.66 -17.75 6.05
C ALA A 90 -9.43 -17.24 6.83
N TRP A 91 -9.24 -15.92 6.91
CA TRP A 91 -8.16 -15.28 7.66
C TRP A 91 -8.62 -13.96 8.30
N GLY A 92 -7.84 -13.43 9.24
CA GLY A 92 -8.16 -12.20 9.97
C GLY A 92 -8.03 -10.93 9.12
N THR A 93 -8.91 -9.96 9.32
CA THR A 93 -8.95 -8.71 8.51
C THR A 93 -7.98 -7.63 8.97
N ALA A 94 -7.17 -7.86 10.00
CA ALA A 94 -6.35 -6.82 10.63
C ALA A 94 -5.44 -6.06 9.65
N ALA A 95 -4.74 -6.78 8.76
CA ALA A 95 -3.88 -6.15 7.74
C ALA A 95 -4.71 -5.35 6.71
N TYR A 96 -5.90 -5.83 6.37
CA TYR A 96 -6.82 -5.12 5.47
C TYR A 96 -7.33 -3.82 6.11
N ASP A 97 -7.75 -3.87 7.37
CA ASP A 97 -8.23 -2.70 8.11
C ASP A 97 -7.12 -1.64 8.22
N ARG A 98 -5.87 -2.06 8.50
CA ARG A 98 -4.71 -1.16 8.52
C ARG A 98 -4.44 -0.48 7.18
N ILE A 99 -4.57 -1.21 6.06
CA ILE A 99 -4.43 -0.62 4.74
C ILE A 99 -5.49 0.45 4.50
N LEU A 100 -6.72 0.24 4.97
CA LEU A 100 -7.80 1.24 4.86
C LEU A 100 -7.56 2.47 5.76
N ASP A 101 -6.98 2.29 6.94
CA ASP A 101 -6.56 3.41 7.80
C ASP A 101 -5.52 4.28 7.07
N ILE A 102 -4.47 3.66 6.50
CA ILE A 102 -3.41 4.36 5.74
C ILE A 102 -4.00 5.06 4.52
N ARG A 103 -4.90 4.39 3.79
CA ARG A 103 -5.61 4.96 2.65
C ARG A 103 -6.36 6.23 3.05
N SER A 104 -7.09 6.18 4.16
CA SER A 104 -7.90 7.30 4.65
C SER A 104 -7.01 8.48 5.03
N ALA A 105 -5.92 8.24 5.75
CA ALA A 105 -4.93 9.27 6.09
C ALA A 105 -4.29 9.89 4.84
N ALA A 106 -3.92 9.07 3.84
CA ALA A 106 -3.38 9.57 2.57
C ALA A 106 -4.41 10.40 1.77
N GLU A 107 -5.68 10.02 1.81
CA GLU A 107 -6.76 10.75 1.15
C GLU A 107 -7.04 12.11 1.83
N GLU A 108 -7.01 12.17 3.16
CA GLU A 108 -7.08 13.43 3.89
C GLU A 108 -5.93 14.37 3.52
N LEU A 109 -4.70 13.83 3.46
CA LEU A 109 -3.53 14.59 3.02
C LEU A 109 -3.67 15.05 1.56
N ARG A 110 -4.19 14.22 0.66
CA ARG A 110 -4.48 14.62 -0.72
C ARG A 110 -5.47 15.78 -0.78
N ALA A 111 -6.57 15.69 -0.02
CA ALA A 111 -7.60 16.71 0.02
C ALA A 111 -7.06 18.05 0.52
N LEU A 112 -6.20 18.03 1.54
CA LEU A 112 -5.54 19.25 2.07
C LEU A 112 -4.64 19.96 1.04
N HIS A 113 -4.06 19.21 0.10
CA HIS A 113 -3.18 19.74 -0.94
C HIS A 113 -3.89 19.92 -2.29
N THR A 114 -5.19 19.63 -2.38
CA THR A 114 -5.97 19.86 -3.60
C THR A 114 -6.48 21.30 -3.58
N PRO A 115 -6.13 22.14 -4.59
CA PRO A 115 -6.56 23.54 -4.66
C PRO A 115 -8.07 23.74 -4.79
#